data_AF-A0A1I1ACY2-F1
#
_entry.id   AF-A0A1I1ACY2-F1
#
_cell.length_a   1.000
_cell.length_b   1.000
_cell.length_c   1.000
_cell.angle_alpha   90.00
_cell.angle_beta   90.00
_cell.angle_gamma   90.00
#
_symmetry.space_group_name_H-M   'P 1'
#
loop_
_entity.id
_entity.type
_entity.pdbx_description
1 polymer ?
#
loop_
_entity_poly.entity_id
_entity_poly.type
_entity_poly.pdbx_seq_one_letter_code
_entity_poly.pdbx_strand_id
1 'polypeptide(L)' 'MTVSAQVKQTIAGLKSAQASFEQFALQTQNKQAKQLYEDAAQQTQTILQTVEPRVQQIEQEEPQYKGF' A
#
# COMPACT_ATOMS: atom_id res chain seq x y z
N MET A 1 -7.68 19.15 0.77
CA MET A 1 -7.08 17.83 0.52
C MET A 1 -7.30 17.53 -0.95
N THR A 2 -6.26 17.46 -1.77
CA THR A 2 -6.40 17.19 -3.22
C THR A 2 -6.67 15.71 -3.46
N VAL A 3 -7.11 15.35 -4.67
CA VAL A 3 -7.26 13.95 -5.07
C VAL A 3 -5.92 13.23 -4.96
N SER A 4 -4.82 13.88 -5.38
CA SER A 4 -3.46 13.35 -5.20
C SER A 4 -3.15 13.02 -3.74
N ALA A 5 -3.44 13.95 -2.81
CA ALA A 5 -3.20 13.75 -1.39
C ALA A 5 -4.01 12.57 -0.82
N GLN A 6 -5.26 12.42 -1.24
CA GLN A 6 -6.11 11.29 -0.82
C GLN A 6 -5.53 9.95 -1.32
N VAL A 7 -5.12 9.88 -2.59
CA VAL A 7 -4.53 8.65 -3.16
C VAL A 7 -3.19 8.32 -2.50
N LYS A 8 -2.32 9.30 -2.27
CA LYS A 8 -1.05 9.11 -1.53
C LYS A 8 -1.30 8.60 -0.11
N GLN A 9 -2.29 9.14 0.59
CA GLN A 9 -2.67 8.68 1.93
C GLN A 9 -3.17 7.22 1.91
N THR A 10 -3.99 6.84 0.93
CA THR A 10 -4.43 5.46 0.76
C THR A 10 -3.25 4.51 0.52
N ILE A 11 -2.31 4.87 -0.35
CA ILE A 11 -1.10 4.08 -0.61
C ILE A 11 -0.25 3.93 0.66
N ALA A 12 -0.07 5.00 1.44
CA ALA A 12 0.63 4.93 2.72
C ALA A 12 -0.07 3.99 3.71
N GLY A 13 -1.40 4.00 3.75
CA GLY A 13 -2.21 3.06 4.53
C GLY A 13 -2.00 1.60 4.09
N LEU A 14 -2.01 1.34 2.79
CA LEU A 14 -1.76 0.00 2.23
C LEU A 14 -0.34 -0.51 2.55
N LYS A 15 0.68 0.35 2.44
CA LYS A 15 2.07 0.00 2.84
C LYS A 15 2.16 -0.35 4.33
N SER A 16 1.48 0.42 5.18
CA SER A 16 1.42 0.17 6.62
C SER A 16 0.73 -1.16 6.93
N ALA A 17 -0.35 -1.48 6.22
CA ALA A 17 -1.06 -2.74 6.36
C ALA A 17 -0.20 -3.93 5.91
N GLN A 18 0.45 -3.83 4.75
CA GLN A 18 1.39 -4.85 4.26
C GLN A 18 2.48 -5.14 5.30
N ALA A 19 3.16 -4.10 5.80
CA ALA A 19 4.22 -4.25 6.79
C ALA A 19 3.69 -4.87 8.10
N SER A 20 2.46 -4.55 8.48
CA SER A 20 1.81 -5.17 9.63
C SER A 20 1.59 -6.67 9.42
N PHE A 21 1.13 -7.09 8.23
CA PHE A 21 0.99 -8.51 7.91
C PHE A 21 2.33 -9.25 7.91
N GLU A 22 3.37 -8.67 7.31
CA GLU A 22 4.74 -9.22 7.37
C GLU A 22 5.19 -9.40 8.83
N GLN A 23 4.96 -8.40 9.66
CA GLN A 23 5.29 -8.47 11.09
C GLN A 23 4.49 -9.56 11.83
N PHE A 24 3.20 -9.70 11.54
CA PHE A 24 2.37 -10.75 12.14
C PHE A 24 2.82 -12.15 11.72
N ALA A 25 3.22 -12.34 10.46
CA ALA A 25 3.80 -13.59 9.96
C ALA A 25 5.11 -13.96 10.68
N LEU A 26 5.94 -12.97 11.02
CA LEU A 26 7.18 -13.16 11.77
C LEU A 26 6.94 -13.49 13.25
N GLN A 27 5.91 -12.89 13.86
CA GLN A 27 5.63 -13.02 15.30
C GLN A 27 4.78 -14.25 15.64
N THR A 28 3.95 -14.75 14.71
CA THR A 28 3.06 -15.88 14.97
C THR A 28 3.79 -17.22 14.96
N GLN A 29 3.44 -18.09 15.90
CA GLN A 29 3.89 -19.49 15.91
C GLN A 29 2.90 -20.44 15.20
N ASN A 30 1.68 -19.97 14.91
CA ASN A 30 0.68 -20.75 14.21
C ASN A 30 0.99 -20.79 12.71
N LYS A 31 1.28 -21.97 12.17
CA LYS A 31 1.64 -22.17 10.76
C LYS A 31 0.55 -21.71 9.78
N GLN A 32 -0.73 -21.94 10.09
CA GLN A 32 -1.83 -21.51 9.24
C GLN A 32 -1.98 -19.99 9.25
N ALA A 33 -1.86 -19.36 10.43
CA ALA A 33 -1.87 -17.90 10.55
C ALA A 33 -0.68 -17.27 9.83
N LYS A 34 0.50 -17.90 9.90
CA LYS A 34 1.69 -17.44 9.18
C LYS A 34 1.43 -17.36 7.68
N GLN A 35 0.94 -18.44 7.07
CA GLN A 35 0.61 -18.46 5.65
C GLN A 35 -0.44 -17.41 5.30
N LEU A 36 -1.50 -17.27 6.13
CA LEU A 36 -2.53 -16.26 5.93
C LEU A 36 -1.94 -14.84 5.88
N TYR A 37 -1.03 -14.50 6.79
CA TYR A 37 -0.40 -13.18 6.82
C TYR A 37 0.58 -12.97 5.66
N GLU A 38 1.34 -14.00 5.27
CA GLU A 38 2.22 -13.95 4.09
C GLU A 38 1.40 -13.72 2.80
N ASP A 39 0.28 -14.44 2.63
CA ASP A 39 -0.63 -14.28 1.49
C ASP A 39 -1.27 -12.88 1.48
N ALA A 40 -1.70 -12.38 2.65
CA ALA A 40 -2.27 -11.05 2.78
C ALA A 40 -1.26 -9.94 2.44
N ALA A 41 0.00 -10.08 2.88
CA ALA A 41 1.07 -9.17 2.51
C ALA A 41 1.30 -9.17 0.98
N GLN A 42 1.37 -10.35 0.36
CA GLN A 42 1.57 -10.48 -1.08
C GLN A 42 0.41 -9.91 -1.92
N GLN A 43 -0.84 -10.13 -1.49
CA GLN A 43 -2.01 -9.53 -2.13
C GLN A 43 -1.98 -8.01 -2.01
N THR A 44 -1.64 -7.48 -0.82
CA THR A 44 -1.52 -6.04 -0.59
C THR A 44 -0.42 -5.42 -1.45
N GLN A 45 0.73 -6.09 -1.57
CA GLN A 45 1.82 -5.68 -2.46
C GLN A 45 1.39 -5.63 -3.93
N THR A 46 0.55 -6.58 -4.36
CA THR A 46 0.00 -6.60 -5.73
C THR A 46 -0.94 -5.41 -5.95
N ILE A 47 -1.82 -5.10 -4.98
CA ILE A 47 -2.69 -3.92 -5.04
C ILE A 47 -1.87 -2.62 -5.06
N LEU A 48 -0.80 -2.54 -4.28
CA LEU A 48 0.11 -1.39 -4.31
C LEU A 48 0.70 -1.17 -5.70
N GLN A 49 1.19 -2.23 -6.35
CA GLN A 49 1.75 -2.15 -7.69
C GLN A 49 0.74 -1.68 -8.75
N THR A 50 -0.56 -1.98 -8.58
CA THR A 50 -1.59 -1.51 -9.52
C THR A 50 -2.02 -0.06 -9.26
N VAL A 51 -1.97 0.41 -8.01
CA VAL A 51 -2.47 1.74 -7.63
C VAL A 51 -1.37 2.81 -7.66
N GLU A 52 -0.11 2.47 -7.35
CA GLU A 52 1.01 3.43 -7.33
C GLU A 52 1.18 4.24 -8.63
N PRO A 53 1.06 3.64 -9.84
CA PRO A 53 1.15 4.40 -11.09
C PRO A 53 0.08 5.50 -11.23
N ARG A 54 -1.08 5.37 -10.56
CA ARG A 54 -2.13 6.38 -10.61
C ARG A 54 -1.70 7.69 -9.97
N VAL A 55 -0.82 7.67 -8.96
CA VAL A 55 -0.26 8.90 -8.37
C VAL A 55 0.50 9.70 -9.41
N GLN A 56 1.34 9.03 -10.21
CA GLN A 56 2.13 9.69 -11.25
C GLN A 56 1.25 10.32 -12.32
N GLN A 57 0.15 9.66 -12.69
CA GLN A 57 -0.83 10.21 -13.64
C GLN A 57 -1.53 11.45 -13.08
N ILE A 58 -1.97 11.40 -11.81
CA ILE A 58 -2.62 12.55 -11.16
C ILE A 58 -1.64 13.73 -11.05
N GLU A 59 -0.36 13.50 -10.73
CA GLU A 59 0.66 14.56 -10.69
C GLU A 59 0.95 15.19 -12.05
N GLN A 60 0.66 14.49 -13.15
CA GLN A 60 0.72 15.03 -14.51
C GLN A 60 -0.55 15.81 -14.88
N GLU A 61 -1.72 15.33 -14.45
CA GLU A 61 -3.02 15.99 -14.61
C GLU A 61 -3.12 17.28 -13.78
N GLU A 62 -2.44 17.32 -12.62
CA GLU A 62 -2.40 18.47 -11.72
C GLU A 62 -0.97 19.06 -11.60
N PRO A 63 -0.38 19.62 -12.68
CA PRO A 63 1.00 20.10 -12.67
C PRO A 63 1.24 21.23 -11.67
N GLN A 64 0.18 21.96 -11.29
CA GLN A 64 0.17 22.99 -10.25
C GLN A 64 0.44 22.45 -8.83
N TYR A 65 0.39 21.14 -8.61
CA TYR A 65 0.67 20.47 -7.34
C TYR A 65 1.88 19.54 -7.39
N LYS A 66 2.71 19.62 -8.45
CA LYS A 66 3.98 18.88 -8.51
C LYS A 66 4.91 19.33 -7.37
N GLY A 67 5.28 18.38 -6.50
CA GLY A 67 6.30 18.59 -5.46
C GLY A 67 5.79 18.85 -4.04
N PHE A 68 4.48 18.72 -3.78
CA PHE A 68 3.93 18.62 -2.41
C PHE A 68 3.74 17.17 -1.94
#